data_AF-A0A931V4V8-F1
#
_entry.id   AF-A0A931V4V8-F1
#
_cell.length_a   1.000
_cell.length_b   1.000
_cell.length_c   1.000
_cell.angle_alpha   90.00
_cell.angle_beta   90.00
_cell.angle_gamma   90.00
#
_symmetry.space_group_name_H-M   'P 1'
#
loop_
_entity.id
_entity.type
_entity.pdbx_description
1 polymer ?
#
loop_
_entity_poly.entity_id
_entity_poly.type
_entity_poly.pdbx_seq_one_letter_code
_entity_poly.pdbx_strand_id
1 'polypeptide(L)'
;MVEELDCKAWQKDDRFGEIGIARDVRGGAIALGSGGHALPALEGPGCATYAVVSEIAKDVLHYRAEAERSSSTPFWECFRAVRSYLSACISLVDAFLNRLAWYVLQERSAALSPAELKTLNEFRRKKLHEKVDALFPIANGRAFPRATSAGWASFDRLKGWRNSYIHVNEPGFAFEVESAVAWLNECRVGVGGLLHEMNAHLGVHPHPSVLAVKHAPLARFVEAPFWPAQDSTPSTSPAITVSQSGKA
;
A
#
# COMPACT_ATOMS: atom_id res chain seq x y z
N MET A 1 -17.97 8.53 32.04
CA MET A 1 -18.20 9.61 31.06
C MET A 1 -17.30 9.33 29.88
N VAL A 2 -17.90 8.98 28.74
CA VAL A 2 -17.21 8.96 27.46
C VAL A 2 -17.19 10.41 27.00
N GLU A 3 -16.01 10.99 26.79
CA GLU A 3 -15.93 12.31 26.15
C GLU A 3 -16.58 12.18 24.78
N GLU A 4 -17.62 12.98 24.58
CA GLU A 4 -18.41 13.03 23.36
C GLU A 4 -17.46 13.36 22.20
N LEU A 5 -17.18 12.35 21.37
CA LEU A 5 -16.41 12.51 20.14
C LEU A 5 -17.09 13.60 19.30
N ASP A 6 -16.28 14.52 18.79
CA ASP A 6 -16.69 15.67 17.98
C ASP A 6 -17.15 15.24 16.57
N CYS A 7 -18.23 14.45 16.52
CA CYS A 7 -18.76 13.77 15.34
C CYS A 7 -19.54 14.70 14.40
N LYS A 8 -19.84 15.93 14.83
CA LYS A 8 -20.90 16.75 14.21
C LYS A 8 -20.44 17.67 13.08
N ALA A 9 -19.14 17.88 12.87
CA ALA A 9 -18.66 18.84 11.88
C ALA A 9 -18.48 18.29 10.44
N TRP A 10 -18.60 16.98 10.20
CA TRP A 10 -18.09 16.36 8.97
C TRP A 10 -19.15 15.64 8.10
N GLN A 11 -20.44 15.83 8.38
CA GLN A 11 -21.51 14.99 7.83
C GLN A 11 -22.18 15.49 6.53
N LYS A 12 -21.79 16.62 5.93
CA LYS A 12 -22.56 17.15 4.78
C LYS A 12 -22.13 16.67 3.39
N ASP A 13 -20.86 16.31 3.17
CA ASP A 13 -20.37 16.04 1.79
C ASP A 13 -19.54 14.75 1.59
N ASP A 14 -19.20 14.00 2.65
CA ASP A 14 -18.47 12.72 2.53
C ASP A 14 -19.44 11.53 2.48
N ARG A 15 -19.89 11.15 1.27
CA ARG A 15 -20.75 9.98 1.04
C ARG A 15 -20.08 8.64 1.39
N PHE A 16 -18.77 8.62 1.69
CA PHE A 16 -18.01 7.39 1.96
C PHE A 16 -17.45 7.31 3.39
N GLY A 17 -17.67 8.35 4.21
CA GLY A 17 -17.47 8.44 5.66
C GLY A 17 -16.19 7.83 6.24
N GLU A 18 -15.23 8.67 6.65
CA GLU A 18 -14.21 8.28 7.64
C GLU A 18 -14.76 8.38 9.09
N ILE A 19 -14.54 7.36 9.94
CA ILE A 19 -14.92 7.36 11.38
C ILE A 19 -13.76 6.83 12.25
N GLY A 20 -13.62 7.43 13.44
CA GLY A 20 -12.47 7.39 14.33
C GLY A 20 -12.23 6.11 15.15
N ILE A 21 -11.09 6.15 15.85
CA ILE A 21 -10.53 5.09 16.68
C ILE A 21 -11.10 5.22 18.09
N ALA A 22 -11.64 4.14 18.66
CA ALA A 22 -11.88 4.05 20.11
C ALA A 22 -10.95 2.98 20.70
N ARG A 23 -10.30 3.31 21.82
CA ARG A 23 -9.58 2.35 22.67
C ARG A 23 -10.40 2.16 23.93
N ASP A 24 -10.76 0.93 24.27
CA ASP A 24 -11.13 0.62 25.65
C ASP A 24 -9.96 -0.04 26.37
N VAL A 25 -9.43 0.65 27.37
CA VAL A 25 -8.43 0.14 28.33
C VAL A 25 -9.00 -0.93 29.27
N ARG A 26 -10.30 -1.25 29.18
CA ARG A 26 -11.06 -2.15 30.07
C ARG A 26 -11.78 -3.30 29.35
N GLY A 27 -11.57 -3.48 28.04
CA GLY A 27 -12.02 -4.66 27.29
C GLY A 27 -13.49 -4.66 26.84
N GLY A 28 -14.17 -3.52 26.83
CA GLY A 28 -15.51 -3.32 26.31
C GLY A 28 -15.58 -3.27 24.79
N ALA A 29 -16.75 -3.63 24.27
CA ALA A 29 -17.06 -3.68 22.85
C ALA A 29 -16.87 -2.32 22.15
N ILE A 30 -15.97 -2.27 21.16
CA ILE A 30 -15.84 -1.11 20.27
C ILE A 30 -16.95 -1.21 19.23
N ALA A 31 -17.93 -0.29 19.28
CA ALA A 31 -18.92 -0.15 18.22
C ALA A 31 -18.25 0.48 17.00
N LEU A 32 -18.39 -0.21 15.89
CA LEU A 32 -17.71 0.04 14.64
C LEU A 32 -18.77 0.38 13.60
N GLY A 33 -18.60 1.43 12.81
CA GLY A 33 -19.60 1.82 11.82
C GLY A 33 -19.06 2.72 10.72
N SER A 34 -19.70 2.64 9.56
CA SER A 34 -19.49 3.52 8.40
C SER A 34 -20.86 3.76 7.75
N GLY A 35 -21.16 5.01 7.39
CA GLY A 35 -22.40 5.35 6.65
C GLY A 35 -23.72 4.97 7.35
N GLY A 36 -23.74 4.84 8.68
CA GLY A 36 -24.95 4.43 9.42
C GLY A 36 -25.16 2.91 9.54
N HIS A 37 -24.23 2.08 9.04
CA HIS A 37 -24.25 0.64 9.24
C HIS A 37 -23.43 0.23 10.47
N ALA A 38 -24.07 -0.50 11.39
CA ALA A 38 -23.38 -1.12 12.53
C ALA A 38 -22.57 -2.33 12.05
N LEU A 39 -21.29 -2.37 12.39
CA LEU A 39 -20.41 -3.52 12.17
C LEU A 39 -20.29 -4.35 13.45
N PRO A 40 -19.82 -5.60 13.34
CA PRO A 40 -19.61 -6.45 14.51
C PRO A 40 -18.75 -5.72 15.52
N ALA A 41 -19.21 -5.68 16.77
CA ALA A 41 -18.42 -5.16 17.86
C ALA A 41 -17.09 -5.92 17.95
N LEU A 42 -16.00 -5.20 18.16
CA LEU A 42 -14.73 -5.86 18.47
C LEU A 42 -14.84 -6.47 19.87
N GLU A 43 -14.77 -7.80 19.96
CA GLU A 43 -14.71 -8.49 21.26
C GLU A 43 -13.28 -8.42 21.81
N GLY A 44 -13.07 -7.62 22.85
CA GLY A 44 -11.79 -7.49 23.56
C GLY A 44 -10.94 -6.27 23.15
N PRO A 45 -9.70 -6.16 23.66
CA PRO A 45 -8.83 -5.03 23.37
C PRO A 45 -8.35 -5.07 21.92
N GLY A 46 -8.57 -4.00 21.16
CA GLY A 46 -8.02 -3.85 19.83
C GLY A 46 -8.17 -2.46 19.24
N CYS A 47 -7.69 -2.31 18.02
CA CYS A 47 -7.79 -1.08 17.23
C CYS A 47 -8.47 -1.44 15.91
N ALA A 48 -9.33 -0.54 15.43
CA ALA A 48 -9.98 -0.70 14.13
C ALA A 48 -9.98 0.65 13.41
N THR A 49 -9.99 0.57 12.07
CA THR A 49 -9.97 1.72 11.18
C THR A 49 -10.90 1.46 9.99
N TYR A 50 -11.62 2.50 9.58
CA TYR A 50 -12.43 2.50 8.36
C TYR A 50 -11.74 3.23 7.21
N ALA A 51 -10.59 3.82 7.48
CA ALA A 51 -9.82 4.61 6.53
C ALA A 51 -8.73 3.76 5.84
N VAL A 52 -8.97 2.46 5.64
CA VAL A 52 -7.95 1.51 5.13
C VAL A 52 -7.27 1.98 3.84
N VAL A 53 -8.03 2.60 2.93
CA VAL A 53 -7.48 3.19 1.70
C VAL A 53 -6.57 4.38 2.02
N SER A 54 -6.98 5.27 2.93
CA SER A 54 -6.19 6.43 3.36
C SER A 54 -4.94 6.04 4.13
N GLU A 55 -5.00 5.00 4.96
CA GLU A 55 -3.84 4.49 5.70
C GLU A 55 -2.82 3.84 4.77
N ILE A 56 -3.25 2.95 3.87
CA ILE A 56 -2.32 2.34 2.92
C ILE A 56 -1.76 3.40 1.95
N ALA A 57 -2.52 4.45 1.62
CA ALA A 57 -1.99 5.58 0.86
C ALA A 57 -0.88 6.33 1.62
N LYS A 58 -0.99 6.48 2.95
CA LYS A 58 0.09 7.01 3.78
C LYS A 58 1.29 6.07 3.79
N ASP A 59 1.09 4.75 3.81
CA ASP A 59 2.17 3.77 3.74
C ASP A 59 2.94 3.85 2.42
N VAL A 60 2.24 4.03 1.29
CA VAL A 60 2.88 4.27 -0.02
C VAL A 60 3.81 5.48 0.06
N LEU A 61 3.33 6.61 0.59
CA LEU A 61 4.14 7.82 0.72
C LEU A 61 5.28 7.68 1.73
N HIS A 62 5.02 7.01 2.85
CA HIS A 62 6.00 6.76 3.90
C HIS A 62 7.16 5.92 3.40
N TYR A 63 6.89 4.73 2.84
CA TYR A 63 7.94 3.83 2.36
C TYR A 63 8.68 4.40 1.15
N ARG A 64 8.00 5.21 0.33
CA ARG A 64 8.65 5.98 -0.73
C ARG A 64 9.69 6.95 -0.16
N ALA A 65 9.33 7.72 0.88
CA ALA A 65 10.24 8.65 1.54
C ALA A 65 11.35 7.93 2.34
N GLU A 66 11.07 6.77 2.93
CA GLU A 66 12.09 5.92 3.56
C GLU A 66 13.12 5.43 2.53
N ALA A 67 12.69 4.99 1.35
CA ALA A 67 13.61 4.54 0.30
C ALA A 67 14.55 5.67 -0.15
N GLU A 68 14.04 6.90 -0.29
CA GLU A 68 14.87 8.07 -0.58
C GLU A 68 15.87 8.37 0.56
N ARG A 69 15.43 8.30 1.82
CA ARG A 69 16.32 8.54 2.98
C ARG A 69 17.40 7.47 3.16
N SER A 70 17.07 6.22 2.87
CA SER A 70 18.00 5.10 2.92
C SER A 70 18.86 4.96 1.66
N SER A 71 18.77 5.89 0.70
CA SER A 71 19.56 5.83 -0.54
C SER A 71 21.08 5.96 -0.29
N SER A 72 21.48 6.56 0.84
CA SER A 72 22.87 6.70 1.26
C SER A 72 23.29 5.75 2.39
N THR A 73 22.40 4.83 2.80
CA THR A 73 22.67 3.85 3.85
C THR A 73 22.96 2.48 3.22
N PRO A 74 23.33 1.44 4.00
CA PRO A 74 23.55 0.11 3.42
C PRO A 74 22.37 -0.36 2.59
N PHE A 75 22.66 -0.93 1.41
CA PHE A 75 21.67 -1.29 0.37
C PHE A 75 20.45 -2.07 0.88
N TRP A 76 20.60 -2.88 1.93
CA TRP A 76 19.51 -3.68 2.49
C TRP A 76 18.38 -2.83 3.09
N GLU A 77 18.67 -1.63 3.63
CA GLU A 77 17.66 -0.72 4.17
C GLU A 77 16.83 -0.10 3.06
N CYS A 78 17.50 0.42 2.03
CA CYS A 78 16.88 0.92 0.81
C CYS A 78 16.00 -0.16 0.17
N PHE A 79 16.54 -1.37 0.01
CA PHE A 79 15.78 -2.48 -0.56
C PHE A 79 14.55 -2.85 0.28
N ARG A 80 14.67 -2.87 1.61
CA ARG A 80 13.52 -3.09 2.50
C ARG A 80 12.43 -2.04 2.27
N ALA A 81 12.80 -0.77 2.19
CA ALA A 81 11.84 0.31 1.95
C ALA A 81 11.18 0.18 0.55
N VAL A 82 11.97 -0.11 -0.50
CA VAL A 82 11.45 -0.32 -1.86
C VAL A 82 10.46 -1.49 -1.93
N ARG A 83 10.75 -2.62 -1.28
CA ARG A 83 9.82 -3.76 -1.23
C ARG A 83 8.52 -3.43 -0.48
N SER A 84 8.63 -2.71 0.64
CA SER A 84 7.45 -2.27 1.39
C SER A 84 6.62 -1.29 0.56
N TYR A 85 7.25 -0.35 -0.14
CA TYR A 85 6.59 0.56 -1.07
C TYR A 85 5.85 -0.18 -2.19
N LEU A 86 6.52 -1.11 -2.89
CA LEU A 86 5.89 -1.88 -3.97
C LEU A 86 4.69 -2.69 -3.45
N SER A 87 4.82 -3.29 -2.27
CA SER A 87 3.72 -4.03 -1.63
C SER A 87 2.55 -3.11 -1.26
N ALA A 88 2.83 -1.94 -0.68
CA ALA A 88 1.81 -0.96 -0.32
C ALA A 88 1.06 -0.44 -1.57
N CYS A 89 1.75 -0.24 -2.70
CA CYS A 89 1.14 0.15 -3.96
C CYS A 89 0.07 -0.85 -4.43
N ILE A 90 0.38 -2.15 -4.38
CA ILE A 90 -0.57 -3.20 -4.79
C ILE A 90 -1.72 -3.29 -3.79
N SER A 91 -1.41 -3.26 -2.49
CA SER A 91 -2.39 -3.30 -1.42
C SER A 91 -3.38 -2.13 -1.50
N LEU A 92 -2.94 -0.94 -1.88
CA LEU A 92 -3.80 0.23 -1.98
C LEU A 92 -4.88 0.07 -3.05
N VAL A 93 -4.50 -0.40 -4.24
CA VAL A 93 -5.45 -0.65 -5.33
C VAL A 93 -6.41 -1.79 -4.96
N ASP A 94 -5.90 -2.87 -4.36
CA ASP A 94 -6.76 -3.97 -3.92
C ASP A 94 -7.75 -3.54 -2.83
N ALA A 95 -7.28 -2.75 -1.84
CA ALA A 95 -8.12 -2.20 -0.78
C ALA A 95 -9.22 -1.28 -1.33
N PHE A 96 -8.90 -0.44 -2.32
CA PHE A 96 -9.89 0.39 -3.01
C PHE A 96 -10.98 -0.47 -3.67
N LEU A 97 -10.59 -1.50 -4.43
CA LEU A 97 -11.54 -2.40 -5.10
C LEU A 97 -12.40 -3.17 -4.09
N ASN A 98 -11.81 -3.66 -3.00
CA ASN A 98 -12.54 -4.38 -1.96
C ASN A 98 -13.53 -3.45 -1.23
N ARG A 99 -13.14 -2.20 -0.95
CA ARG A 99 -14.03 -1.18 -0.35
C ARG A 99 -15.20 -0.86 -1.27
N LEU A 100 -14.92 -0.67 -2.57
CA LEU A 100 -15.96 -0.41 -3.56
C LEU A 100 -16.93 -1.60 -3.70
N ALA A 101 -16.43 -2.83 -3.75
CA ALA A 101 -17.27 -4.02 -3.78
C ALA A 101 -18.17 -4.14 -2.55
N TRP A 102 -17.64 -3.83 -1.35
CA TRP A 102 -18.42 -3.77 -0.12
C TRP A 102 -19.53 -2.71 -0.21
N TYR A 103 -19.21 -1.51 -0.70
CA TYR A 103 -20.19 -0.43 -0.86
C TYR A 103 -21.32 -0.83 -1.82
N VAL A 104 -20.98 -1.41 -2.98
CA VAL A 104 -21.97 -1.91 -3.94
C VAL A 104 -22.87 -2.98 -3.32
N LEU A 105 -22.31 -3.90 -2.52
CA LEU A 105 -23.08 -4.90 -1.81
C LEU A 105 -24.04 -4.29 -0.79
N GLN A 106 -23.60 -3.33 0.03
CA GLN A 106 -24.45 -2.77 1.09
C GLN A 106 -25.57 -1.88 0.51
N GLU A 107 -25.21 -0.93 -0.35
CA GLU A 107 -26.13 0.09 -0.84
C GLU A 107 -27.08 -0.40 -1.93
N ARG A 108 -26.66 -1.41 -2.70
CA ARG A 108 -27.40 -1.86 -3.89
C ARG A 108 -27.86 -3.31 -3.79
N SER A 109 -27.68 -4.01 -2.67
CA SER A 109 -28.04 -5.43 -2.49
C SER A 109 -29.39 -5.81 -3.08
N ALA A 110 -30.44 -5.02 -2.80
CA ALA A 110 -31.79 -5.29 -3.28
C ALA A 110 -31.98 -5.12 -4.80
N ALA A 111 -31.10 -4.37 -5.46
CA ALA A 111 -31.12 -4.11 -6.90
C ALA A 111 -30.17 -5.00 -7.69
N LEU A 112 -29.35 -5.83 -7.03
CA LEU A 112 -28.42 -6.73 -7.69
C LEU A 112 -29.10 -8.04 -8.07
N SER A 113 -28.82 -8.53 -9.27
CA SER A 113 -29.22 -9.86 -9.70
C SER A 113 -28.50 -10.96 -8.89
N PRO A 114 -29.05 -12.19 -8.83
CA PRO A 114 -28.39 -13.31 -8.16
C PRO A 114 -26.97 -13.60 -8.67
N ALA A 115 -26.72 -13.38 -9.98
CA ALA A 115 -25.41 -13.58 -10.59
C ALA A 115 -24.39 -12.51 -10.15
N GLU A 116 -24.82 -11.25 -10.01
CA GLU A 116 -23.98 -10.16 -9.53
C GLU A 116 -23.65 -10.35 -8.05
N LEU A 117 -24.63 -10.74 -7.23
CA LEU A 117 -24.41 -11.08 -5.81
C LEU A 117 -23.39 -12.21 -5.66
N LYS A 118 -23.53 -13.30 -6.44
CA LYS A 118 -22.54 -14.38 -6.44
C LYS A 118 -21.15 -13.88 -6.82
N THR A 119 -21.07 -13.07 -7.88
CA THR A 119 -19.81 -12.48 -8.35
C THR A 119 -19.13 -11.63 -7.28
N LEU A 120 -19.89 -10.81 -6.55
CA LEU A 120 -19.39 -9.96 -5.47
C LEU A 120 -19.06 -10.76 -4.19
N ASN A 121 -19.78 -11.84 -3.89
CA ASN A 121 -19.46 -12.72 -2.76
C ASN A 121 -18.15 -13.50 -2.99
N GLU A 122 -17.87 -13.89 -4.25
CA GLU A 122 -16.62 -14.55 -4.63
C GLU A 122 -15.47 -13.55 -4.89
N PHE A 123 -15.73 -12.25 -4.79
CA PHE A 123 -14.82 -11.17 -5.19
C PHE A 123 -13.45 -11.23 -4.52
N ARG A 124 -13.40 -11.59 -3.23
CA ARG A 124 -12.16 -11.68 -2.45
C ARG A 124 -11.16 -12.71 -2.99
N ARG A 125 -11.64 -13.72 -3.73
CA ARG A 125 -10.82 -14.81 -4.29
C ARG A 125 -10.28 -14.50 -5.69
N LYS A 126 -10.81 -13.47 -6.35
CA LYS A 126 -10.42 -13.10 -7.71
C LYS A 126 -9.05 -12.41 -7.72
N LYS A 127 -8.31 -12.60 -8.81
CA LYS A 127 -7.09 -11.82 -9.06
C LYS A 127 -7.44 -10.36 -9.30
N LEU A 128 -6.50 -9.45 -9.06
CA LEU A 128 -6.76 -8.01 -9.11
C LEU A 128 -7.33 -7.52 -10.47
N HIS A 129 -6.85 -8.05 -11.60
CA HIS A 129 -7.41 -7.70 -12.91
C HIS A 129 -8.85 -8.21 -13.10
N GLU A 130 -9.13 -9.44 -12.64
CA GLU A 130 -10.48 -10.03 -12.65
C GLU A 130 -11.43 -9.26 -11.73
N LYS A 131 -10.92 -8.70 -10.62
CA LYS A 131 -11.68 -7.81 -9.74
C LYS A 131 -12.15 -6.56 -10.48
N VAL A 132 -11.28 -5.92 -11.28
CA VAL A 132 -11.66 -4.75 -12.08
C VAL A 132 -12.70 -5.12 -13.13
N ASP A 133 -12.47 -6.18 -13.89
CA ASP A 133 -13.38 -6.59 -14.97
C ASP A 133 -14.77 -7.00 -14.44
N ALA A 134 -14.82 -7.58 -13.23
CA ALA A 134 -16.07 -7.97 -12.60
C ALA A 134 -16.80 -6.79 -11.92
N LEU A 135 -16.08 -5.89 -11.24
CA LEU A 135 -16.69 -4.90 -10.35
C LEU A 135 -17.34 -3.75 -11.11
N PHE A 136 -16.65 -3.17 -12.10
CA PHE A 136 -17.10 -1.94 -12.74
C PHE A 136 -18.44 -2.11 -13.49
N PRO A 137 -18.66 -3.17 -14.28
CA PRO A 137 -19.96 -3.41 -14.90
C PRO A 137 -21.12 -3.46 -13.89
N ILE A 138 -20.90 -4.02 -12.71
CA ILE A 138 -21.90 -4.08 -11.64
C ILE A 138 -22.07 -2.71 -10.97
N ALA A 139 -20.96 -2.01 -10.72
CA ALA A 139 -20.96 -0.74 -10.00
C ALA A 139 -21.59 0.41 -10.78
N ASN A 140 -21.37 0.50 -12.10
CA ASN A 140 -21.84 1.64 -12.92
C ASN A 140 -22.39 1.26 -14.30
N GLY A 141 -22.60 -0.03 -14.58
CA GLY A 141 -23.12 -0.51 -15.87
C GLY A 141 -22.11 -0.50 -17.02
N ARG A 142 -20.83 -0.17 -16.78
CA ARG A 142 -19.81 -0.02 -17.81
C ARG A 142 -18.50 -0.72 -17.43
N ALA A 143 -17.81 -1.27 -18.42
CA ALA A 143 -16.48 -1.84 -18.20
C ALA A 143 -15.43 -0.73 -18.04
N PHE A 144 -14.49 -0.92 -17.11
CA PHE A 144 -13.34 -0.02 -16.98
C PHE A 144 -12.36 -0.25 -18.15
N PRO A 145 -11.94 0.79 -18.89
CA PRO A 145 -11.20 0.63 -20.15
C PRO A 145 -9.69 0.35 -19.95
N ARG A 146 -9.35 -0.76 -19.28
CA ARG A 146 -7.97 -1.14 -18.88
C ARG A 146 -6.95 -1.05 -20.02
N ALA A 147 -7.33 -1.50 -21.22
CA ALA A 147 -6.43 -1.55 -22.38
C ALA A 147 -5.91 -0.17 -22.83
N THR A 148 -6.64 0.90 -22.49
CA THR A 148 -6.28 2.29 -22.85
C THR A 148 -5.87 3.13 -21.64
N SER A 149 -5.90 2.55 -20.43
CA SER A 149 -5.58 3.24 -19.19
C SER A 149 -4.05 3.29 -18.99
N ALA A 150 -3.49 4.50 -19.07
CA ALA A 150 -2.09 4.74 -18.76
C ALA A 150 -1.78 4.41 -17.28
N GLY A 151 -2.72 4.71 -16.38
CA GLY A 151 -2.64 4.28 -14.98
C GLY A 151 -2.53 2.77 -14.84
N TRP A 152 -3.33 2.00 -15.58
CA TRP A 152 -3.31 0.53 -15.50
C TRP A 152 -2.01 -0.06 -16.03
N ALA A 153 -1.51 0.42 -17.18
CA ALA A 153 -0.23 -0.01 -17.73
C ALA A 153 0.93 0.25 -16.74
N SER A 154 0.90 1.39 -16.07
CA SER A 154 1.90 1.78 -15.06
C SER A 154 1.79 0.94 -13.78
N PHE A 155 0.56 0.65 -13.34
CA PHE A 155 0.29 -0.27 -12.25
C PHE A 155 0.80 -1.69 -12.51
N ASP A 156 0.65 -2.17 -13.75
CA ASP A 156 1.09 -3.51 -14.09
C ASP A 156 2.63 -3.63 -14.10
N ARG A 157 3.35 -2.55 -14.43
CA ARG A 157 4.82 -2.48 -14.23
C ARG A 157 5.19 -2.59 -12.75
N LEU A 158 4.52 -1.85 -11.86
CA LEU A 158 4.73 -1.95 -10.40
C LEU A 158 4.50 -3.39 -9.91
N LYS A 159 3.48 -4.08 -10.42
CA LYS A 159 3.24 -5.51 -10.13
C LYS A 159 4.37 -6.40 -10.65
N GLY A 160 4.86 -6.14 -11.85
CA GLY A 160 6.00 -6.85 -12.44
C GLY A 160 7.22 -6.77 -11.54
N TRP A 161 7.60 -5.56 -11.11
CA TRP A 161 8.73 -5.36 -10.19
C TRP A 161 8.49 -5.96 -8.81
N ARG A 162 7.26 -5.90 -8.28
CA ARG A 162 6.90 -6.59 -7.04
C ARG A 162 7.13 -8.10 -7.16
N ASN A 163 6.75 -8.68 -8.28
CA ASN A 163 6.86 -10.11 -8.50
C ASN A 163 8.30 -10.57 -8.74
N SER A 164 9.16 -9.75 -9.35
CA SER A 164 10.56 -10.12 -9.62
C SER A 164 11.37 -10.35 -8.33
N TYR A 165 11.08 -9.63 -7.24
CA TYR A 165 11.78 -9.84 -5.96
C TYR A 165 11.08 -10.86 -5.04
N ILE A 166 9.86 -11.28 -5.34
CA ILE A 166 9.11 -12.26 -4.51
C ILE A 166 9.23 -13.67 -5.05
N HIS A 167 9.33 -13.80 -6.37
CA HIS A 167 9.56 -15.05 -7.06
C HIS A 167 10.99 -15.09 -7.59
N VAL A 168 11.96 -14.83 -6.69
CA VAL A 168 13.38 -14.84 -7.06
C VAL A 168 13.78 -16.28 -7.37
N ASN A 169 14.23 -16.51 -8.61
CA ASN A 169 14.74 -17.81 -9.05
C ASN A 169 16.26 -17.94 -8.82
N GLU A 170 16.90 -16.87 -8.34
CA GLU A 170 18.33 -16.75 -8.06
C GLU A 170 18.56 -16.43 -6.58
N PRO A 171 19.77 -16.69 -6.03
CA PRO A 171 20.06 -16.45 -4.61
C PRO A 171 20.16 -14.96 -4.24
N GLY A 172 20.05 -14.05 -5.22
CA GLY A 172 20.16 -12.60 -5.01
C GLY A 172 19.14 -11.82 -5.83
N PHE A 173 18.86 -10.60 -5.39
CA PHE A 173 18.10 -9.60 -6.14
C PHE A 173 18.89 -8.28 -6.10
N ALA A 174 19.12 -7.70 -7.26
CA ALA A 174 19.80 -6.43 -7.42
C ALA A 174 19.01 -5.53 -8.38
N PHE A 175 19.15 -4.22 -8.19
CA PHE A 175 18.54 -3.22 -9.06
C PHE A 175 19.40 -1.96 -9.08
N GLU A 176 19.38 -1.27 -10.21
CA GLU A 176 20.04 0.02 -10.39
C GLU A 176 19.29 1.12 -9.62
N VAL A 177 20.01 2.15 -9.18
CA VAL A 177 19.44 3.29 -8.46
C VAL A 177 18.38 4.00 -9.32
N GLU A 178 18.66 4.15 -10.60
CA GLU A 178 17.78 4.74 -11.60
C GLU A 178 16.49 3.95 -11.72
N SER A 179 16.60 2.61 -11.70
CA SER A 179 15.44 1.72 -11.68
C SER A 179 14.61 1.95 -10.42
N ALA A 180 15.23 2.00 -9.23
CA ALA A 180 14.52 2.26 -7.98
C ALA A 180 13.76 3.59 -8.02
N VAL A 181 14.42 4.66 -8.48
CA VAL A 181 13.82 5.99 -8.61
C VAL A 181 12.65 5.98 -9.59
N ALA A 182 12.78 5.28 -10.72
CA ALA A 182 11.67 5.10 -11.66
C ALA A 182 10.49 4.39 -10.99
N TRP A 183 10.74 3.30 -10.25
CA TRP A 183 9.69 2.55 -9.55
C TRP A 183 8.98 3.40 -8.49
N LEU A 184 9.72 4.20 -7.73
CA LEU A 184 9.18 5.10 -6.70
C LEU A 184 8.32 6.23 -7.29
N ASN A 185 8.63 6.66 -8.50
CA ASN A 185 7.86 7.70 -9.20
C ASN A 185 6.59 7.17 -9.89
N GLU A 186 6.54 5.87 -10.17
CA GLU A 186 5.40 5.23 -10.82
C GLU A 186 4.13 5.22 -9.96
N CYS A 187 4.19 5.44 -8.64
CA CYS A 187 2.97 5.59 -7.83
C CYS A 187 2.08 6.75 -8.30
N ARG A 188 2.66 7.82 -8.86
CA ARG A 188 1.91 9.00 -9.29
C ARG A 188 0.93 8.67 -10.41
N VAL A 189 1.36 7.87 -11.38
CA VAL A 189 0.55 7.43 -12.53
C VAL A 189 -0.11 6.08 -12.24
N GLY A 190 0.68 5.08 -11.86
CA GLY A 190 0.25 3.70 -11.66
C GLY A 190 -0.63 3.46 -10.43
N VAL A 191 -0.62 4.32 -9.43
CA VAL A 191 -1.46 4.14 -8.23
C VAL A 191 -2.41 5.29 -8.05
N GLY A 192 -1.91 6.49 -7.75
CA GLY A 192 -2.74 7.69 -7.60
C GLY A 192 -3.49 8.06 -8.88
N GLY A 193 -2.81 8.00 -10.03
CA GLY A 193 -3.41 8.21 -11.35
C GLY A 193 -4.47 7.17 -11.69
N LEU A 194 -4.15 5.88 -11.54
CA LEU A 194 -5.11 4.80 -11.76
C LEU A 194 -6.36 4.93 -10.88
N LEU A 195 -6.19 5.14 -9.57
CA LEU A 195 -7.32 5.31 -8.66
C LEU A 195 -8.14 6.56 -9.02
N HIS A 196 -7.49 7.64 -9.45
CA HIS A 196 -8.19 8.82 -9.96
C HIS A 196 -9.02 8.51 -11.22
N GLU A 197 -8.46 7.78 -12.19
CA GLU A 197 -9.18 7.33 -13.40
C GLU A 197 -10.38 6.44 -13.03
N MET A 198 -10.20 5.52 -12.09
CA MET A 198 -11.28 4.66 -11.57
C MET A 198 -12.41 5.47 -10.93
N ASN A 199 -12.08 6.45 -10.08
CA ASN A 199 -13.07 7.34 -9.47
C ASN A 199 -13.80 8.18 -10.52
N ALA A 200 -13.08 8.75 -11.49
CA ALA A 200 -13.67 9.50 -12.60
C ALA A 200 -14.63 8.62 -13.43
N HIS A 201 -14.26 7.36 -13.68
CA HIS A 201 -15.11 6.41 -14.40
C HIS A 201 -16.41 6.07 -13.64
N LEU A 202 -16.37 6.09 -12.31
CA LEU A 202 -17.55 5.95 -11.43
C LEU A 202 -18.34 7.26 -11.26
N GLY A 203 -17.85 8.38 -11.78
CA GLY A 203 -18.47 9.70 -11.60
C GLY A 203 -18.34 10.25 -10.18
N VAL A 204 -17.31 9.85 -9.44
CA VAL A 204 -17.05 10.30 -8.06
C VAL A 204 -15.71 11.02 -7.95
N HIS A 205 -15.60 11.94 -6.99
CA HIS A 205 -14.33 12.60 -6.70
C HIS A 205 -13.42 11.68 -5.88
N PRO A 206 -12.13 11.54 -6.24
CA PRO A 206 -11.19 10.74 -5.47
C PRO A 206 -10.94 11.36 -4.10
N HIS A 207 -10.73 10.48 -3.11
CA HIS A 207 -10.37 10.89 -1.76
C HIS A 207 -9.03 11.68 -1.72
N PRO A 208 -8.85 12.66 -0.83
CA PRO A 208 -7.61 13.44 -0.72
C PRO A 208 -6.33 12.61 -0.57
N SER A 209 -6.38 11.46 0.11
CA SER A 209 -5.24 10.56 0.25
C SER A 209 -4.78 9.96 -1.10
N VAL A 210 -5.71 9.68 -2.01
CA VAL A 210 -5.41 9.23 -3.38
C VAL A 210 -4.76 10.36 -4.18
N LEU A 211 -5.29 11.57 -4.03
CA LEU A 211 -4.71 12.76 -4.67
C LEU A 211 -3.30 13.04 -4.14
N ALA A 212 -3.03 12.84 -2.86
CA ALA A 212 -1.69 12.96 -2.29
C ALA A 212 -0.69 11.99 -2.93
N VAL A 213 -1.10 10.74 -3.22
CA VAL A 213 -0.26 9.77 -3.96
C VAL A 213 -0.05 10.23 -5.42
N LYS A 214 -1.11 10.67 -6.10
CA LYS A 214 -1.04 11.16 -7.49
C LYS A 214 -0.09 12.35 -7.63
N HIS A 215 -0.12 13.24 -6.65
CA HIS A 215 0.65 14.48 -6.60
C HIS A 215 1.90 14.37 -5.72
N ALA A 216 2.34 13.15 -5.40
CA ALA A 216 3.59 12.96 -4.69
C ALA A 216 4.74 13.68 -5.42
N PRO A 217 5.71 14.25 -4.69
CA PRO A 217 6.89 14.86 -5.30
C PRO A 217 7.64 13.83 -6.17
N LEU A 218 8.62 14.28 -6.95
CA LEU A 218 9.52 13.35 -7.65
C LEU A 218 10.52 12.77 -6.65
N ALA A 219 10.69 11.44 -6.69
CA ALA A 219 11.66 10.74 -5.88
C ALA A 219 13.04 10.97 -6.48
N ARG A 220 14.02 11.14 -5.62
CA ARG A 220 15.42 11.24 -6.00
C ARG A 220 16.27 10.48 -4.99
N PHE A 221 17.25 9.75 -5.49
CA PHE A 221 18.29 9.22 -4.62
C PHE A 221 19.41 10.24 -4.56
N VAL A 222 19.97 10.41 -3.37
CA VAL A 222 21.16 11.22 -3.21
C VAL A 222 22.31 10.29 -3.53
N GLU A 223 23.12 10.60 -4.54
CA GLU A 223 24.40 9.93 -4.70
C GLU A 223 25.18 10.14 -3.41
N ALA A 224 25.32 9.07 -2.61
CA ALA A 224 26.27 9.10 -1.53
C ALA A 224 27.66 9.29 -2.17
N PRO A 225 28.53 10.15 -1.62
CA PRO A 225 29.93 10.14 -2.02
C PRO A 225 30.41 8.71 -1.86
N PHE A 226 30.87 8.11 -2.96
CA PHE A 226 31.40 6.76 -3.02
C PHE A 226 32.26 6.55 -1.77
N TRP A 227 31.88 5.60 -0.92
CA TRP A 227 32.62 5.31 0.30
C TRP A 227 34.08 5.16 -0.14
N PRO A 228 35.03 6.01 0.32
CA PRO A 228 36.42 5.79 -0.06
C PRO A 228 36.70 4.36 0.34
N ALA A 229 37.19 3.57 -0.62
CA ALA A 229 37.62 2.21 -0.36
C ALA A 229 38.38 2.28 0.95
N GLN A 230 37.88 1.61 2.00
CA GLN A 230 38.65 1.50 3.22
C GLN A 230 39.97 0.93 2.74
N ASP A 231 41.03 1.73 2.79
CA ASP A 231 42.37 1.28 2.48
C ASP A 231 42.55 0.03 3.32
N SER A 232 42.47 -1.12 2.65
CA SER A 232 42.79 -2.39 3.24
C SER A 232 44.31 -2.41 3.35
N THR A 233 44.87 -1.52 4.16
CA THR A 233 46.20 -1.72 4.70
C THR A 233 46.12 -3.06 5.43
N PRO A 234 46.85 -4.09 4.98
CA PRO A 234 46.84 -5.36 5.67
C PRO A 234 47.31 -5.08 7.09
N SER A 235 46.41 -5.30 8.05
CA SER A 235 46.76 -5.39 9.46
C SER A 235 47.87 -6.43 9.56
N THR A 236 49.11 -5.99 9.74
CA THR A 236 50.20 -6.84 10.18
C THR A 236 49.84 -7.34 11.57
N SER A 237 49.13 -8.46 11.63
CA SER A 237 48.92 -9.20 12.86
C SER A 237 50.30 -9.45 13.48
N PRO A 238 50.51 -9.10 14.76
CA PRO A 238 51.76 -9.43 15.42
C PRO A 238 51.92 -10.95 15.45
N ALA A 239 53.08 -11.43 15.02
CA ALA A 239 53.45 -12.83 15.04
C ALA A 239 53.35 -13.36 16.48
N ILE A 240 52.38 -14.24 16.72
CA ILE A 240 52.29 -15.00 17.97
C ILE A 240 53.48 -15.96 17.99
N THR A 241 54.49 -15.62 18.76
CA THR A 241 55.63 -16.50 19.02
C THR A 241 55.22 -17.47 20.12
N VAL A 242 54.89 -18.71 19.75
CA VAL A 242 54.64 -19.80 20.69
C VAL A 242 56.01 -20.31 21.19
N SER A 243 56.41 -19.92 22.40
CA SER A 243 57.58 -20.52 23.04
C SER A 243 57.21 -21.92 23.54
N GLN A 244 57.71 -22.95 22.87
CA GLN A 244 57.75 -24.30 23.44
C GLN A 244 58.89 -24.37 24.47
N SER A 245 58.57 -24.20 25.75
CA SER A 245 59.45 -24.61 26.84
C SER A 245 59.16 -26.08 27.17
N GLY A 246 60.03 -26.96 26.69
CA GLY A 246 60.06 -28.35 27.11
C GLY A 246 60.80 -28.55 28.44
N LYS A 247 60.34 -29.55 29.18
CA LYS A 247 61.07 -30.44 30.10
C LYS A 247 61.75 -29.84 31.34
N ALA A 248 61.22 -30.20 32.50
CA ALA A 248 61.88 -31.12 33.43
C ALA A 248 60.82 -32.04 34.04
#